data_AF-A0A965UPV4-F1
#
_entry.id   AF-A0A965UPV4-F1
#
_cell.length_a   1.000
_cell.length_b   1.000
_cell.length_c   1.000
_cell.angle_alpha   90.00
_cell.angle_beta   90.00
_cell.angle_gamma   90.00
#
_symmetry.space_group_name_H-M   'P 1'
#
loop_
_entity.id
_entity.type
_entity.pdbx_description
1 polymer ?
#
loop_
_entity_poly.entity_id
_entity_poly.type
_entity_poly.pdbx_seq_one_letter_code
_entity_poly.pdbx_strand_id
1 'polypeptide(L)'
;MSEDNLLQELDQAFVSPDKYFKDQKLAPYTEGSRLLMVQIRNENDSPIFFVYAFIYLHILLAKNRKEAIRLAWDQDTFRERVMEWSEKLAEEDRDVACLLVAKTLNEANKAKVNVIPSGVPQPPGNG
;
A
#
# COMPACT_ATOMS: atom_id res chain seq x y z
N MET A 1 -27.83 -11.81 13.18
CA MET A 1 -27.00 -10.71 12.64
C MET A 1 -27.85 -9.99 11.62
N SER A 2 -28.19 -8.72 11.84
CA SER A 2 -28.98 -7.91 10.90
C SER A 2 -28.10 -7.43 9.75
N GLU A 3 -28.69 -7.26 8.58
CA GLU A 3 -28.04 -6.76 7.36
C GLU A 3 -27.37 -5.39 7.57
N ASP A 4 -27.97 -4.56 8.44
CA ASP A 4 -27.42 -3.27 8.87
C ASP A 4 -26.09 -3.39 9.62
N ASN A 5 -25.88 -4.43 10.43
CA ASN A 5 -24.59 -4.66 11.10
C ASN A 5 -23.51 -5.07 10.10
N LEU A 6 -23.88 -5.83 9.05
CA LEU A 6 -22.94 -6.24 8.01
C LEU A 6 -22.51 -5.04 7.16
N LEU A 7 -23.46 -4.17 6.80
CA LEU A 7 -23.19 -2.93 6.06
C LEU A 7 -22.36 -1.95 6.89
N GLN A 8 -22.60 -1.83 8.19
CA GLN A 8 -21.82 -0.96 9.07
C GLN A 8 -20.40 -1.48 9.31
N GLU A 9 -20.20 -2.80 9.44
CA GLU A 9 -18.87 -3.41 9.48
C GLU A 9 -18.13 -3.26 8.13
N LEU A 10 -18.85 -3.37 7.01
CA LEU A 10 -18.29 -3.13 5.67
C LEU A 10 -17.87 -1.67 5.49
N ASP A 11 -18.72 -0.71 5.84
CA ASP A 11 -18.40 0.73 5.74
C ASP A 11 -17.21 1.11 6.62
N GLN A 12 -17.10 0.55 7.83
CA GLN A 12 -15.91 0.72 8.68
C GLN A 12 -14.66 0.06 8.09
N ALA A 13 -14.81 -1.04 7.35
CA ALA A 13 -13.70 -1.68 6.64
C ALA A 13 -13.25 -0.92 5.38
N PHE A 14 -14.09 -0.04 4.81
CA PHE A 14 -13.78 0.70 3.59
C PHE A 14 -13.06 2.04 3.81
N VAL A 15 -13.14 2.64 5.00
CA VAL A 15 -12.46 3.92 5.30
C VAL A 15 -11.18 3.66 6.09
N SER A 16 -10.09 3.30 5.40
CA SER A 16 -8.75 3.36 6.03
C SER A 16 -8.48 4.80 6.47
N PRO A 17 -8.01 5.04 7.71
CA PRO A 17 -7.65 6.38 8.14
C PRO A 17 -6.61 6.99 7.20
N ASP A 18 -6.69 8.29 7.00
CA ASP A 18 -5.73 9.04 6.20
C ASP A 18 -4.32 8.84 6.80
N LYS A 19 -3.36 8.52 5.93
CA LYS A 19 -1.95 8.34 6.31
C LYS A 19 -1.14 9.52 5.78
N TYR A 20 -0.13 9.91 6.54
CA TYR A 20 0.77 11.00 6.22
C TYR A 20 2.21 10.56 6.42
N PHE A 21 3.09 11.06 5.57
CA PHE A 21 4.52 11.03 5.80
C PHE A 21 5.02 12.47 5.86
N LYS A 22 5.45 12.90 7.05
CA LYS A 22 5.62 14.33 7.38
C LYS A 22 4.31 15.06 7.07
N ASP A 23 4.35 16.20 6.39
CA ASP A 23 3.14 16.96 6.01
C ASP A 23 2.50 16.50 4.70
N GLN A 24 2.90 15.34 4.15
CA GLN A 24 2.43 14.87 2.85
C GLN A 24 1.44 13.72 3.01
N LYS A 25 0.21 13.93 2.51
CA LYS A 25 -0.83 12.89 2.46
C LYS A 25 -0.40 11.74 1.56
N LEU A 26 -0.66 10.52 2.01
CA LEU A 26 -0.47 9.30 1.23
C LEU A 26 -1.81 8.82 0.67
N ALA A 27 -1.80 8.41 -0.59
CA ALA A 27 -2.93 7.68 -1.17
C ALA A 27 -3.09 6.33 -0.45
N PRO A 28 -4.31 5.76 -0.42
CA PRO A 28 -4.52 4.40 0.06
C PRO A 28 -3.70 3.38 -0.74
N TYR A 29 -3.19 2.37 -0.05
CA TYR A 29 -2.56 1.23 -0.71
C TYR A 29 -3.64 0.36 -1.36
N THR A 30 -3.53 0.18 -2.67
CA THR A 30 -4.46 -0.56 -3.53
C THR A 30 -3.70 -1.51 -4.44
N GLU A 31 -4.39 -2.47 -5.06
CA GLU A 31 -3.77 -3.33 -6.09
C GLU A 31 -3.21 -2.50 -7.27
N GLY A 32 -3.84 -1.36 -7.61
CA GLY A 32 -3.30 -0.43 -8.59
C GLY A 32 -1.92 0.13 -8.18
N SER A 33 -1.79 0.63 -6.95
CA SER A 33 -0.49 1.10 -6.43
C SER A 33 0.55 -0.03 -6.35
N ARG A 34 0.11 -1.27 -6.05
CA ARG A 34 0.98 -2.45 -6.05
C ARG A 34 1.52 -2.77 -7.44
N LEU A 35 0.69 -2.70 -8.47
CA LEU A 35 1.12 -2.89 -9.86
C LEU A 35 2.12 -1.82 -10.29
N LEU A 36 1.89 -0.56 -9.93
CA LEU A 36 2.86 0.52 -10.19
C LEU A 36 4.18 0.28 -9.46
N MET A 37 4.15 -0.23 -8.22
CA MET A 37 5.38 -0.63 -7.54
C MET A 37 6.11 -1.77 -8.25
N VAL A 38 5.40 -2.75 -8.82
CA VAL A 38 6.03 -3.80 -9.64
C VAL A 38 6.68 -3.20 -10.89
N GLN A 39 6.04 -2.22 -11.53
CA GLN A 39 6.58 -1.52 -12.70
C GLN A 39 7.88 -0.75 -12.40
N ILE A 40 7.99 -0.14 -11.21
CA ILE A 40 9.13 0.72 -10.84
C ILE A 40 10.33 -0.08 -10.33
N ARG A 41 10.09 -1.23 -9.72
CA ARG A 41 11.12 -2.01 -9.04
C ARG A 41 12.08 -2.69 -10.01
N ASN A 42 13.31 -2.84 -9.54
CA ASN A 42 14.37 -3.66 -10.14
C ASN A 42 14.83 -4.71 -9.11
N GLU A 43 15.31 -5.86 -9.59
CA GLU A 43 15.83 -6.95 -8.75
C GLU A 43 17.06 -6.53 -7.93
N ASN A 44 17.83 -5.56 -8.44
CA ASN A 44 19.02 -5.02 -7.78
C ASN A 44 18.71 -3.91 -6.77
N ASP A 45 17.44 -3.59 -6.53
CA ASP A 45 17.07 -2.52 -5.61
C ASP A 45 17.39 -2.89 -4.16
N SER A 46 17.96 -1.93 -3.44
CA SER A 46 18.12 -2.05 -2.00
C SER A 46 16.75 -2.03 -1.30
N PRO A 47 16.61 -2.68 -0.13
CA PRO A 47 15.37 -2.62 0.64
C PRO A 47 14.94 -1.19 0.99
N ILE A 48 15.90 -0.28 1.18
CA ILE A 48 15.57 1.11 1.51
C ILE A 48 15.03 1.88 0.30
N PHE A 49 15.54 1.60 -0.91
CA PHE A 49 14.96 2.18 -2.12
C PHE A 49 13.48 1.82 -2.26
N PHE A 50 13.10 0.58 -1.96
CA PHE A 50 11.70 0.15 -1.97
C PHE A 50 10.83 0.99 -1.02
N VAL A 51 11.30 1.26 0.20
CA VAL A 51 10.57 2.06 1.19
C VAL A 51 10.35 3.49 0.65
N TYR A 52 11.39 4.11 0.12
CA TYR A 52 11.29 5.46 -0.44
C TYR A 52 10.42 5.52 -1.68
N ALA A 53 10.59 4.60 -2.63
CA ALA A 53 9.74 4.50 -3.81
C ALA A 53 8.27 4.29 -3.44
N PHE A 54 7.99 3.47 -2.42
CA PHE A 54 6.63 3.26 -1.92
C PHE A 54 6.02 4.57 -1.42
N ILE A 55 6.69 5.26 -0.49
CA ILE A 55 6.16 6.51 0.07
C ILE A 55 6.00 7.57 -1.01
N TYR A 56 7.02 7.76 -1.84
CA TYR A 56 7.02 8.76 -2.91
C TYR A 56 5.88 8.52 -3.91
N LEU A 57 5.68 7.27 -4.36
CA LEU A 57 4.58 6.92 -5.25
C LEU A 57 3.23 7.27 -4.62
N HIS A 58 3.00 6.95 -3.35
CA HIS A 58 1.72 7.22 -2.69
C HIS A 58 1.49 8.72 -2.44
N ILE A 59 2.55 9.51 -2.23
CA ILE A 59 2.48 10.98 -2.22
C ILE A 59 2.03 11.49 -3.60
N LEU A 60 2.66 11.00 -4.68
CA LEU A 60 2.30 11.42 -6.03
C LEU A 60 0.87 11.02 -6.40
N LEU A 61 0.43 9.82 -6.02
CA LEU A 61 -0.93 9.35 -6.25
C LEU A 61 -1.97 10.22 -5.51
N ALA A 62 -1.66 10.69 -4.30
CA ALA A 62 -2.53 11.60 -3.54
C ALA A 62 -2.62 12.99 -4.19
N LYS A 63 -1.51 13.49 -4.76
CA LYS A 63 -1.45 14.80 -5.40
C LYS A 63 -2.06 14.81 -6.81
N ASN A 64 -1.63 13.88 -7.66
CA ASN A 64 -2.08 13.75 -9.04
C ASN A 64 -1.88 12.32 -9.54
N ARG A 65 -2.94 11.51 -9.49
CA ARG A 65 -2.93 10.11 -9.91
C ARG A 65 -2.47 9.90 -11.36
N LYS A 66 -2.88 10.77 -12.30
CA LYS A 66 -2.58 10.60 -13.73
C LYS A 66 -1.09 10.79 -13.99
N GLU A 67 -0.50 11.83 -13.43
CA GLU A 67 0.94 12.11 -13.54
C GLU A 67 1.77 11.05 -12.80
N ALA A 68 1.31 10.58 -11.63
CA ALA A 68 1.97 9.49 -10.92
C ALA A 68 2.04 8.20 -11.76
N ILE A 69 0.94 7.83 -12.41
CA ILE A 69 0.91 6.66 -13.31
C ILE A 69 1.86 6.88 -14.49
N ARG A 70 1.79 8.04 -15.16
CA ARG A 70 2.67 8.36 -16.30
C ARG A 70 4.14 8.27 -15.90
N LEU A 71 4.51 8.83 -14.75
CA LEU A 71 5.89 8.80 -14.24
C LEU A 71 6.32 7.37 -13.89
N ALA A 72 5.44 6.53 -13.33
CA ALA A 72 5.78 5.14 -13.03
C ALA A 72 6.13 4.30 -14.29
N TRP A 73 5.60 4.68 -15.47
CA TRP A 73 5.96 4.07 -16.75
C TRP A 73 7.31 4.56 -17.30
N ASP A 74 7.81 5.69 -16.80
CA ASP A 74 9.15 6.21 -17.07
C ASP A 74 10.05 5.86 -15.89
N GLN A 75 10.48 4.60 -15.84
CA GLN A 75 11.14 4.02 -14.69
C GLN A 75 12.41 4.79 -14.30
N ASP A 76 13.23 5.20 -15.27
CA ASP A 76 14.48 5.93 -15.02
C ASP A 76 14.20 7.28 -14.36
N THR A 77 13.28 8.06 -14.92
CA THR A 77 12.89 9.35 -14.37
C THR A 77 12.24 9.21 -12.99
N PHE A 78 11.43 8.17 -12.77
CA PHE A 78 10.85 7.92 -11.45
C PHE A 78 11.95 7.66 -10.41
N ARG A 79 12.93 6.81 -10.74
CA ARG A 79 14.02 6.41 -9.84
C ARG A 79 14.91 7.59 -9.50
N GLU A 80 15.27 8.41 -10.49
CA GLU A 80 16.03 9.65 -10.27
C GLU A 80 15.29 10.56 -9.28
N ARG A 81 14.00 10.79 -9.48
CA ARG A 81 13.19 11.62 -8.57
C ARG A 81 13.04 11.06 -7.16
N VAL A 82 13.01 9.73 -7.01
CA VAL A 82 13.03 9.10 -5.67
C VAL A 82 14.35 9.40 -4.97
N MET A 83 15.47 9.28 -5.67
CA MET A 83 16.80 9.56 -5.11
C MET A 83 16.91 11.03 -4.69
N GLU A 84 16.60 11.97 -5.59
CA GLU A 84 16.59 13.42 -5.31
C GLU A 84 15.63 13.80 -4.16
N TRP A 85 14.49 13.13 -4.07
CA TRP A 85 13.54 13.35 -2.99
C TRP A 85 14.08 12.81 -1.66
N SER A 86 14.71 11.64 -1.67
CA SER A 86 15.24 10.99 -0.47
C SER A 86 16.46 11.69 0.12
N GLU A 87 17.24 12.42 -0.69
CA GLU A 87 18.36 13.25 -0.23
C GLU A 87 17.93 14.36 0.74
N LYS A 88 16.64 14.72 0.75
CA LYS A 88 16.07 15.74 1.64
C LYS A 88 15.59 15.17 2.98
N LEU A 89 15.74 13.88 3.19
CA LEU A 89 15.28 13.17 4.39
C LEU A 89 16.42 12.99 5.37
N ALA A 90 16.12 13.16 6.66
CA ALA A 90 17.05 12.85 7.74
C ALA A 90 17.07 11.35 8.05
N GLU A 91 18.00 10.91 8.89
CA GLU A 91 18.08 9.49 9.28
C GLU A 91 16.83 9.06 10.06
N GLU A 92 16.25 9.94 10.88
CA GLU A 92 15.03 9.66 11.64
C GLU A 92 13.81 9.49 10.73
N ASP A 93 13.77 10.20 9.59
CA ASP A 93 12.70 10.05 8.60
C ASP A 93 12.70 8.64 7.98
N ARG A 94 13.87 7.99 7.92
CA ARG A 94 14.04 6.63 7.40
C ARG A 94 13.28 5.61 8.24
N ASP A 95 13.43 5.67 9.56
CA ASP A 95 12.80 4.73 10.48
C ASP A 95 11.27 4.90 10.48
N VAL A 96 10.81 6.15 10.45
CA VAL A 96 9.38 6.46 10.31
C VAL A 96 8.83 5.91 9.00
N ALA A 97 9.55 6.08 7.89
CA ALA A 97 9.14 5.55 6.59
C ALA A 97 9.06 4.01 6.61
N CYS A 98 10.07 3.33 7.16
CA CYS A 98 10.11 1.88 7.30
C CYS A 98 8.90 1.35 8.10
N LEU A 99 8.62 1.95 9.26
CA LEU A 99 7.49 1.57 10.11
C LEU A 99 6.15 1.78 9.41
N LEU A 100 6.00 2.90 8.68
CA LEU A 100 4.77 3.24 7.97
C LEU A 100 4.49 2.26 6.81
N VAL A 101 5.51 1.91 6.03
CA VAL A 101 5.40 0.92 4.95
C VAL A 101 5.08 -0.46 5.53
N ALA A 102 5.81 -0.90 6.56
CA ALA A 102 5.57 -2.20 7.20
C ALA A 102 4.15 -2.31 7.75
N LYS A 103 3.66 -1.28 8.44
CA LYS A 103 2.28 -1.24 8.96
C LYS A 103 1.26 -1.33 7.83
N THR A 104 1.46 -0.58 6.75
CA THR A 104 0.56 -0.56 5.59
C THR A 104 0.48 -1.91 4.89
N LEU A 105 1.61 -2.58 4.67
CA LEU A 105 1.63 -3.91 4.06
C LEU A 105 1.01 -4.98 4.99
N ASN A 106 1.25 -4.89 6.29
CA ASN A 106 0.67 -5.80 7.27
C ASN A 106 -0.86 -5.68 7.36
N GLU A 107 -1.39 -4.45 7.35
CA GLU A 107 -2.83 -4.19 7.29
C GLU A 107 -3.46 -4.78 6.03
N ALA A 108 -2.82 -4.57 4.87
CA ALA A 108 -3.29 -5.11 3.60
C ALA A 108 -3.28 -6.65 3.57
N ASN A 109 -2.29 -7.28 4.19
CA ASN A 109 -2.23 -8.74 4.28
C ASN A 109 -3.28 -9.31 5.24
N LYS A 110 -3.53 -8.66 6.39
CA LYS A 110 -4.58 -9.07 7.33
C LYS A 110 -5.98 -8.96 6.71
N ALA A 111 -6.23 -7.90 5.94
CA ALA A 111 -7.50 -7.72 5.22
C ALA A 111 -7.77 -8.87 4.23
N LYS A 112 -6.73 -9.49 3.65
CA LYS A 112 -6.87 -10.64 2.74
C LYS A 112 -7.13 -11.97 3.44
N VAL A 113 -6.79 -12.12 4.73
CA VAL A 113 -6.81 -13.41 5.45
C VAL A 113 -8.11 -13.63 6.25
N ASN A 114 -8.93 -12.61 6.45
CA ASN A 114 -10.29 -12.78 7.01
C ASN A 114 -11.25 -13.42 5.98
N VAL A 115 -10.99 -14.68 5.63
CA VAL A 115 -11.93 -15.53 4.89
C VAL A 115 -12.75 -16.31 5.92
N ILE A 116 -14.06 -16.14 5.87
CA ILE A 116 -15.03 -16.80 6.76
C ILE A 116 -14.81 -18.32 6.69
N PRO A 117 -14.69 -19.04 7.82
CA PRO A 117 -14.70 -20.49 7.80
C PRO A 117 -15.99 -20.95 7.13
N SER A 118 -15.90 -21.65 6.01
CA SER A 118 -17.06 -22.19 5.31
C SER A 118 -17.82 -23.10 6.27
N GLY A 119 -18.95 -22.64 6.78
CA GLY A 119 -19.85 -23.39 7.66
C GLY A 119 -20.65 -24.48 6.95
N VAL A 120 -20.05 -25.14 5.95
CA VAL A 120 -20.69 -26.25 5.23
C VAL A 120 -20.39 -27.54 5.98
N PRO A 121 -21.39 -28.23 6.57
CA PRO A 121 -21.18 -29.56 7.12
C PRO A 121 -20.70 -30.49 6.01
N GLN A 122 -19.59 -31.19 6.25
CA GLN A 122 -19.08 -32.22 5.34
C GLN A 122 -20.18 -33.29 5.15
N PRO A 123 -20.58 -33.65 3.92
CA PRO A 123 -21.58 -34.69 3.72
C PRO A 123 -21.01 -36.03 4.23
N PRO A 124 -21.82 -36.87 4.89
CA PRO A 124 -21.38 -38.18 5.34
C PRO A 124 -20.94 -39.01 4.13
N GLY A 125 -19.69 -39.45 4.14
CA GLY A 125 -19.17 -40.36 3.12
C GLY A 125 -19.91 -41.69 3.19
N ASN A 126 -20.43 -42.15 2.06
CA ASN A 126 -20.99 -43.49 1.95
C ASN A 126 -19.87 -44.52 2.11
N GLY A 127 -20.05 -45.43 3.08
CA GLY A 127 -19.35 -46.71 3.14
C GLY A 127 -20.01 -47.77 2.26
#